data_AF-A0A8B7E6C4-F1
#
_entry.id   AF-A0A8B7E6C4-F1
#
_cell.length_a   1.000
_cell.length_b   1.000
_cell.length_c   1.000
_cell.angle_alpha   90.00
_cell.angle_beta   90.00
_cell.angle_gamma   90.00
#
_symmetry.space_group_name_H-M   'P 1'
#
loop_
_entity.id
_entity.type
_entity.pdbx_description
1 polymer ?
#
loop_
_entity_poly.entity_id
_entity_poly.type
_entity_poly.pdbx_seq_one_letter_code
_entity_poly.pdbx_strand_id
1 'polypeptide(L)'
;GLGMSTSEIGLLYLIVSVAMFIAQLVFINKMIDKFGSKKIFISSSLIFGFLMPLIPLISIIKNKIFLWIILWINQVFVRIAMMSGFTAINIFINNSVASDLTGLANGVGMSVSCIGRVLLQNWPKII
;
A
#
# COMPACT_ATOMS: atom_id res chain seq x y z
N GLY A 1 -13.74 -13.13 -12.43
CA GLY A 1 -12.91 -13.19 -11.20
C GLY A 1 -11.86 -14.28 -11.35
N LEU A 2 -10.80 -14.27 -10.54
CA LEU A 2 -9.67 -15.23 -10.58
C LEU A 2 -10.06 -16.69 -10.23
N GLY A 3 -11.35 -17.06 -10.28
CA GLY A 3 -11.84 -18.40 -9.93
C GLY A 3 -11.71 -18.77 -8.46
N MET A 4 -11.57 -17.78 -7.56
CA MET A 4 -11.39 -17.98 -6.13
C MET A 4 -12.73 -18.00 -5.39
N SER A 5 -12.83 -18.89 -4.40
CA SER A 5 -13.90 -18.86 -3.40
C SER A 5 -13.72 -17.68 -2.43
N THR A 6 -14.80 -17.28 -1.77
CA THR A 6 -14.77 -16.21 -0.76
C THR A 6 -13.80 -16.52 0.39
N SER A 7 -13.74 -17.79 0.82
CA SER A 7 -12.84 -18.25 1.88
C SER A 7 -11.36 -18.12 1.49
N GLU A 8 -11.04 -18.47 0.24
CA GLU A 8 -9.70 -18.34 -0.35
C GLU A 8 -9.24 -16.87 -0.40
N ILE A 9 -10.14 -15.96 -0.76
CA ILE A 9 -9.87 -14.51 -0.75
C ILE A 9 -9.69 -14.00 0.69
N GLY A 10 -10.53 -14.45 1.62
CA GLY A 10 -10.41 -14.09 3.03
C GLY A 10 -9.06 -14.53 3.62
N LEU A 11 -8.62 -15.75 3.32
CA LEU A 11 -7.33 -16.27 3.75
C LEU A 11 -6.16 -15.47 3.16
N LEU A 12 -6.26 -15.08 1.87
CA LEU A 12 -5.30 -14.19 1.21
C LEU A 12 -5.09 -12.90 2.00
N TYR A 13 -6.19 -12.20 2.29
CA TYR A 13 -6.12 -10.94 3.03
C TYR A 13 -5.64 -11.11 4.47
N LEU A 14 -5.97 -12.23 5.12
CA LEU A 14 -5.55 -12.50 6.49
C LEU A 14 -4.02 -12.57 6.61
N ILE A 15 -3.37 -13.45 5.85
CA ILE A 15 -1.91 -13.61 5.93
C ILE A 15 -1.22 -12.36 5.39
N VAL A 16 -1.76 -11.69 4.36
CA VAL A 16 -1.21 -10.39 3.92
C VAL A 16 -1.23 -9.39 5.07
N SER A 17 -2.32 -9.32 5.83
CA SER A 17 -2.43 -8.42 6.99
C SER A 17 -1.45 -8.77 8.12
N VAL A 18 -1.27 -10.07 8.40
CA VAL A 18 -0.25 -10.55 9.36
C VAL A 18 1.16 -10.19 8.90
N ALA A 19 1.47 -10.42 7.62
CA ALA A 19 2.78 -10.07 7.04
C ALA A 19 3.04 -8.56 7.10
N MET A 20 2.03 -7.74 6.78
CA MET A 20 2.10 -6.28 6.92
C MET A 20 2.38 -5.85 8.35
N PHE A 21 1.68 -6.45 9.32
CA PHE A 21 1.86 -6.12 10.74
C PHE A 21 3.29 -6.40 11.21
N ILE A 22 3.83 -7.57 10.85
CA ILE A 22 5.22 -7.94 11.16
C ILE A 22 6.19 -6.99 10.45
N ALA A 23 5.99 -6.72 9.15
CA ALA A 23 6.84 -5.82 8.38
C ALA A 23 6.85 -4.39 8.95
N GLN A 24 5.70 -3.89 9.41
CA GLN A 24 5.58 -2.58 10.04
C GLN A 24 6.44 -2.49 11.30
N LEU A 25 6.27 -3.45 12.21
CA LEU A 25 6.96 -3.44 13.50
C LEU A 25 8.48 -3.62 13.36
N VAL A 26 8.90 -4.53 12.49
CA VAL A 26 10.31 -4.98 12.44
C VAL A 26 11.13 -4.20 11.42
N PHE A 27 10.56 -3.89 10.25
CA PHE A 27 11.33 -3.44 9.09
C PHE A 27 11.10 -1.97 8.77
N ILE A 28 9.84 -1.52 8.68
CA ILE A 28 9.50 -0.16 8.22
C ILE A 28 10.05 0.90 9.16
N ASN A 29 9.84 0.76 10.48
CA ASN A 29 10.36 1.72 11.45
C ASN A 29 11.90 1.84 11.37
N LYS A 30 12.61 0.70 11.36
CA LYS A 30 14.08 0.67 11.22
C LYS A 30 14.56 1.32 9.92
N MET A 31 13.85 1.10 8.82
CA MET A 31 14.19 1.71 7.54
C MET A 31 13.99 3.22 7.55
N ILE A 32 12.91 3.70 8.16
CA ILE A 32 12.64 5.15 8.27
C ILE A 32 13.71 5.82 9.14
N ASP A 33 14.09 5.21 10.25
CA ASP A 33 15.15 5.73 11.12
C ASP A 33 16.51 5.76 10.42
N LYS A 34 16.81 4.73 9.60
CA LYS A 34 18.11 4.60 8.92
C LYS A 34 18.24 5.48 7.67
N PHE A 35 17.20 5.58 6.85
CA PHE A 35 17.26 6.23 5.54
C PHE A 35 16.53 7.58 5.48
N GLY A 36 15.70 7.88 6.48
CA GLY A 36 14.83 9.05 6.55
C GLY A 36 13.49 8.84 5.83
N SER A 37 12.46 9.50 6.36
CA SER A 37 11.08 9.40 5.88
C SER A 37 10.92 9.78 4.40
N LYS A 38 11.57 10.86 3.94
CA LYS A 38 11.47 11.31 2.55
C LYS A 38 11.92 10.25 1.53
N LYS A 39 13.07 9.60 1.77
CA LYS A 39 13.60 8.58 0.84
C LYS A 39 12.72 7.35 0.81
N ILE A 40 12.24 6.90 1.98
CA ILE A 40 11.32 5.77 2.09
C ILE A 40 10.00 6.06 1.38
N PHE A 41 9.46 7.27 1.50
CA PHE A 41 8.25 7.67 0.79
C PHE A 41 8.42 7.59 -0.74
N ILE A 42 9.54 8.09 -1.28
CA ILE A 42 9.81 8.03 -2.72
C ILE A 42 9.98 6.59 -3.18
N SER A 43 10.82 5.78 -2.51
CA SER A 43 11.06 4.40 -2.91
C SER A 43 9.80 3.54 -2.82
N SER A 44 9.00 3.72 -1.77
CA SER A 44 7.73 2.99 -1.60
C SER A 44 6.71 3.37 -2.66
N SER A 45 6.61 4.67 -3.00
CA SER A 45 5.74 5.14 -4.09
C SER A 45 6.14 4.55 -5.45
N LEU A 46 7.45 4.47 -5.73
CA LEU A 46 7.96 3.85 -6.97
C LEU A 46 7.64 2.35 -7.02
N ILE A 47 7.89 1.62 -5.93
CA ILE A 47 7.56 0.19 -5.85
C ILE A 47 6.06 -0.03 -6.03
N PHE A 48 5.23 0.78 -5.37
CA PHE A 48 3.78 0.69 -5.50
C PHE A 48 3.32 0.98 -6.93
N GLY A 49 3.83 2.06 -7.53
CA GLY A 49 3.53 2.45 -8.92
C GLY A 49 3.97 1.40 -9.94
N PHE A 50 5.06 0.67 -9.68
CA PHE A 50 5.53 -0.41 -10.53
C PHE A 50 4.70 -1.69 -10.37
N LEU A 51 4.35 -2.08 -9.14
CA LEU A 51 3.65 -3.35 -8.87
C LEU A 51 2.16 -3.32 -9.19
N MET A 52 1.50 -2.16 -9.06
CA MET A 52 0.05 -2.02 -9.30
C MET A 52 -0.37 -2.39 -10.73
N PRO A 53 0.32 -1.91 -11.79
CA PRO A 53 0.03 -2.30 -13.17
C PRO A 53 0.28 -3.80 -13.47
N LEU A 54 1.07 -4.50 -12.65
CA LEU A 54 1.34 -5.93 -12.83
C LEU A 54 0.19 -6.82 -12.36
N ILE A 55 -0.70 -6.32 -11.49
CA ILE A 55 -1.85 -7.08 -10.97
C ILE A 55 -2.73 -7.66 -12.09
N PRO A 56 -3.18 -6.90 -13.12
CA PRO A 56 -3.97 -7.47 -14.20
C PRO A 56 -3.20 -8.53 -15.01
N LEU A 57 -1.87 -8.44 -15.11
CA LEU A 57 -1.05 -9.44 -15.83
C LEU A 57 -1.04 -10.81 -15.13
N ILE A 58 -1.28 -10.86 -13.82
CA ILE A 58 -1.39 -12.12 -13.05
C ILE A 58 -2.54 -12.99 -13.59
N SER A 59 -3.60 -12.36 -14.14
CA SER A 59 -4.75 -13.08 -14.69
C SER A 59 -4.42 -13.95 -15.92
N ILE A 60 -3.28 -13.71 -16.57
CA ILE A 60 -2.82 -14.48 -17.74
C ILE A 60 -2.26 -15.85 -17.33
N ILE A 61 -1.90 -16.02 -16.06
CA ILE A 61 -1.29 -17.26 -15.56
C ILE A 61 -2.33 -18.37 -15.50
N LYS A 62 -2.19 -19.39 -16.37
CA LYS A 62 -3.11 -20.53 -16.43
C LYS A 62 -2.90 -21.55 -15.31
N ASN A 63 -1.66 -21.68 -14.81
CA ASN A 63 -1.36 -22.61 -13.73
C ASN A 63 -1.84 -22.04 -12.39
N LYS A 64 -2.83 -22.71 -11.79
CA LYS A 64 -3.46 -22.27 -10.53
C LYS A 64 -2.43 -22.06 -9.41
N ILE A 65 -1.48 -22.98 -9.22
CA ILE A 65 -0.49 -22.88 -8.13
C ILE A 65 0.43 -21.66 -8.33
N PHE A 66 0.91 -21.44 -9.55
CA PHE A 66 1.75 -20.28 -9.86
C PHE A 66 0.99 -18.96 -9.75
N LEU A 67 -0.26 -18.93 -10.21
CA LEU A 67 -1.14 -17.78 -10.05
C LEU A 67 -1.26 -17.41 -8.57
N TRP A 68 -1.47 -18.41 -7.71
CA TRP A 68 -1.55 -18.22 -6.27
C TRP A 68 -0.25 -17.63 -5.71
N ILE A 69 0.88 -18.28 -5.93
CA ILE A 69 2.17 -17.83 -5.39
C ILE A 69 2.49 -16.39 -5.81
N ILE A 70 2.29 -16.06 -7.09
CA ILE A 70 2.57 -14.73 -7.63
C ILE A 70 1.58 -13.69 -7.08
N LEU A 71 0.30 -14.04 -6.96
CA LEU A 71 -0.71 -13.18 -6.35
C LEU A 71 -0.36 -12.86 -4.90
N TRP A 72 0.02 -13.87 -4.13
CA TRP A 72 0.49 -13.74 -2.75
C TRP A 72 1.65 -12.76 -2.62
N ILE A 73 2.71 -13.02 -3.38
CA ILE A 73 3.92 -12.22 -3.37
C ILE A 73 3.58 -10.77 -3.75
N ASN A 74 2.88 -10.57 -4.88
CA ASN A 74 2.52 -9.24 -5.34
C ASN A 74 1.69 -8.48 -4.30
N GLN A 75 0.63 -9.09 -3.75
CA GLN A 75 -0.22 -8.44 -2.75
C GLN A 75 0.54 -8.07 -1.48
N VAL A 76 1.43 -8.93 -0.99
CA VAL A 76 2.27 -8.60 0.18
C VAL A 76 3.14 -7.37 -0.12
N PHE A 77 3.85 -7.35 -1.26
CA PHE A 77 4.74 -6.22 -1.59
C PHE A 77 3.98 -4.93 -1.86
N VAL A 78 2.86 -4.97 -2.59
CA VAL A 78 2.01 -3.79 -2.84
C VAL A 78 1.54 -3.19 -1.52
N ARG A 79 1.09 -4.05 -0.59
CA ARG A 79 0.55 -3.58 0.69
C ARG A 79 1.63 -3.06 1.63
N ILE A 80 2.81 -3.68 1.65
CA ILE A 80 3.97 -3.18 2.41
C ILE A 80 4.44 -1.83 1.82
N ALA A 81 4.52 -1.71 0.50
CA ALA A 81 4.87 -0.45 -0.16
C ALA A 81 3.85 0.65 0.16
N MET A 82 2.55 0.34 0.08
CA MET A 82 1.49 1.27 0.46
C MET A 82 1.63 1.71 1.93
N MET A 83 1.74 0.76 2.86
CA MET A 83 1.85 1.05 4.30
C MET A 83 3.09 1.89 4.61
N SER A 84 4.26 1.50 4.10
CA SER A 84 5.51 2.23 4.31
C SER A 84 5.45 3.65 3.75
N GLY A 85 4.82 3.85 2.60
CA GLY A 85 4.56 5.17 2.04
C GLY A 85 3.67 6.02 2.94
N PHE A 86 2.56 5.46 3.45
CA PHE A 86 1.67 6.14 4.39
C PHE A 86 2.37 6.51 5.71
N THR A 87 3.14 5.60 6.30
CA THR A 87 3.91 5.91 7.51
C THR A 87 4.95 6.99 7.25
N ALA A 88 5.70 6.87 6.16
CA ALA A 88 6.78 7.79 5.82
C ALA A 88 6.26 9.20 5.53
N ILE A 89 5.15 9.35 4.80
CA ILE A 89 4.59 10.68 4.52
C ILE A 89 4.05 11.35 5.78
N ASN A 90 3.43 10.61 6.70
CA ASN A 90 2.94 11.18 7.96
C ASN A 90 4.10 11.67 8.84
N ILE A 91 5.18 10.87 8.96
CA ILE A 91 6.38 11.31 9.68
C ILE A 91 7.02 12.52 9.00
N PHE A 92 7.08 12.53 7.67
CA PHE A 92 7.61 13.65 6.91
C PHE A 92 6.80 14.94 7.13
N ILE A 93 5.47 14.87 7.09
CA ILE A 93 4.57 15.99 7.38
C ILE A 93 4.79 16.48 8.81
N ASN A 94 4.78 15.58 9.79
CA ASN A 94 4.97 15.93 11.21
C ASN A 94 6.30 16.66 11.46
N ASN A 95 7.36 16.26 10.75
CA ASN A 95 8.67 16.92 10.86
C ASN A 95 8.74 18.24 10.06
N SER A 96 7.75 18.57 9.23
CA SER A 96 7.74 19.73 8.34
C SER A 96 6.84 20.87 8.83
N VAL A 97 6.04 20.66 9.88
CA VAL A 97 5.11 21.66 10.43
C VAL A 97 5.36 21.87 11.91
N ALA A 98 4.94 23.03 12.42
CA ALA A 98 4.95 23.28 13.86
C ALA A 98 4.01 22.30 14.58
N SER A 99 4.34 21.95 15.83
CA SER A 99 3.66 20.88 16.58
C SER A 99 2.16 21.11 16.75
N ASP A 100 1.74 22.37 16.86
CA ASP A 100 0.35 22.84 16.95
C ASP A 100 -0.43 22.66 15.63
N LEU A 101 0.25 22.60 14.49
CA LEU A 101 -0.35 22.42 13.16
C LEU A 101 -0.33 20.97 12.66
N THR A 102 0.29 20.04 13.40
CA THR A 102 0.42 18.62 13.00
C THR A 102 -0.94 17.97 12.74
N GLY A 103 -1.92 18.19 13.60
CA GLY A 103 -3.27 17.66 13.44
C GLY A 103 -3.94 18.17 12.17
N LEU A 104 -3.84 19.48 11.90
CA LEU A 104 -4.40 20.10 10.69
C LEU A 104 -3.72 19.55 9.43
N ALA A 105 -2.39 19.46 9.42
CA ALA A 105 -1.63 19.00 8.27
C ALA A 105 -1.95 17.53 7.90
N ASN A 106 -2.04 16.64 8.89
CA ASN A 106 -2.46 15.26 8.66
C ASN A 106 -3.93 15.17 8.23
N GLY A 107 -4.80 16.01 8.82
CA GLY A 107 -6.21 16.10 8.44
C GLY A 107 -6.39 16.45 6.96
N VAL A 108 -5.70 17.49 6.49
CA VAL A 108 -5.70 17.87 5.06
C VAL A 108 -5.17 16.74 4.19
N GLY A 109 -4.06 16.10 4.58
CA GLY A 109 -3.50 14.95 3.86
C GLY A 109 -4.49 13.80 3.72
N MET A 110 -5.20 13.47 4.80
CA MET A 110 -6.23 12.43 4.80
C MET A 110 -7.46 12.82 3.97
N SER A 111 -7.91 14.07 4.03
CA SER A 111 -9.00 14.58 3.18
C SER A 111 -8.67 14.46 1.70
N VAL A 112 -7.47 14.86 1.27
CA VAL A 112 -7.00 14.69 -0.12
C VAL A 112 -6.95 13.21 -0.51
N SER A 113 -6.47 12.34 0.40
CA SER A 113 -6.45 10.89 0.18
C SER A 113 -7.87 10.32 -0.02
N CYS A 114 -8.85 10.78 0.76
CA CYS A 114 -10.25 10.39 0.61
C CYS A 114 -10.83 10.86 -0.73
N ILE A 115 -10.59 12.11 -1.13
CA ILE A 115 -11.02 12.63 -2.43
C ILE A 115 -10.44 11.79 -3.57
N GLY A 116 -9.14 11.50 -3.53
CA GLY A 116 -8.49 10.66 -4.53
C GLY A 116 -9.13 9.27 -4.66
N ARG A 117 -9.42 8.61 -3.53
CA ARG A 117 -10.11 7.30 -3.53
C ARG A 117 -11.51 7.39 -4.16
N VAL A 118 -12.28 8.42 -3.81
CA VAL A 118 -13.64 8.62 -4.35
C VAL A 118 -13.62 8.87 -5.85
N LEU A 119 -12.68 9.66 -6.34
CA LEU A 119 -12.51 9.91 -7.77
C LEU A 119 -12.15 8.63 -8.52
N LEU A 120 -11.19 7.85 -8.02
CA LEU A 120 -10.80 6.55 -8.60
C LEU A 120 -11.96 5.55 -8.65
N GLN A 121 -12.77 5.48 -7.60
CA GLN A 121 -13.93 4.58 -7.56
C GLN A 121 -15.02 4.97 -8.56
N ASN A 122 -15.21 6.28 -8.79
CA ASN A 122 -16.23 6.79 -9.70
C ASN A 122 -15.72 7.03 -11.13
N TRP A 123 -14.42 6.86 -11.38
CA TRP A 123 -13.80 7.04 -12.70
C TRP A 123 -14.54 6.32 -13.85
N PRO A 124 -14.99 5.05 -13.71
CA PRO A 124 -15.74 4.36 -14.76
C PRO A 124 -17.15 4.91 -15.02
N LYS A 125 -17.65 5.83 -14.18
CA LYS A 125 -18.98 6.46 -14.31
C LYS A 125 -18.91 7.91 -14.79
N ILE A 126 -17.71 8.49 -14.85
CA ILE A 126 -17.46 9.89 -15.23
C ILE A 126 -17.07 10.01 -16.71
N ILE A 127 -16.66 8.90 -17.33
CA ILE A 127 -16.42 8.74 -18.78
C ILE A 127 -17.60 7.97 -19.36
#